data_AF-A0A3D5QZ54-F1
#
_entry.id   AF-A0A3D5QZ54-F1
#
_cell.length_a   1.000
_cell.length_b   1.000
_cell.length_c   1.000
_cell.angle_alpha   90.00
_cell.angle_beta   90.00
_cell.angle_gamma   90.00
#
_symmetry.space_group_name_H-M   'P 1'
#
loop_
_entity.id
_entity.type
_entity.pdbx_description
1 polymer ?
#
loop_
_entity_poly.entity_id
_entity_poly.type
_entity_poly.pdbx_seq_one_letter_code
_entity_poly.pdbx_strand_id
1 'polypeptide(L)'
;MANLMRCKACGYVTDQGNIKDVCPACGVPAKMFEPYNHPVSLKRRRILDLHTHPVMVHFPQAFALTLFILSCFAFFVPQSLMKTLSSTIKTLSVLLPFFLIPAIATGLMDGKLRFRKVTTPLLRKKIILSLIFFITAVVMAALVLSGQLLNTPTHMIYFVLTIIVSLCGALLGLIGGKLLDAKFPG
;
A
#
# COMPACT_ATOMS: atom_id res chain seq x y z
N MET A 1 16.38 6.38 28.30
CA MET A 1 15.00 5.98 27.96
C MET A 1 14.35 7.19 27.31
N ALA A 2 13.59 7.04 26.22
CA ALA A 2 12.90 8.20 25.65
C ALA A 2 11.77 8.59 26.61
N ASN A 3 11.82 9.81 27.17
CA ASN A 3 10.75 10.35 28.02
C ASN A 3 9.57 10.74 27.11
N LEU A 4 8.78 9.73 26.75
CA LEU A 4 7.60 9.92 25.91
C LEU A 4 6.47 10.52 26.75
N MET A 5 5.76 11.44 26.15
CA MET A 5 4.66 12.18 26.74
C MET A 5 3.45 12.07 25.83
N ARG A 6 2.26 11.83 26.40
CA ARG A 6 0.99 11.73 25.69
C ARG A 6 0.08 12.89 26.06
N CYS A 7 -0.52 13.55 25.06
CA CYS A 7 -1.57 14.54 25.29
C CYS A 7 -2.85 13.85 25.78
N LYS A 8 -3.37 14.24 26.95
CA LYS A 8 -4.62 13.69 27.52
C LYS A 8 -5.86 13.96 26.66
N ALA A 9 -5.85 15.07 25.91
CA ALA A 9 -7.01 15.49 25.12
C ALA A 9 -7.17 14.71 23.81
N CYS A 10 -6.09 14.53 23.04
CA CYS A 10 -6.15 13.91 21.71
C CYS A 10 -5.32 12.62 21.56
N GLY A 11 -4.51 12.26 22.55
CA GLY A 11 -3.65 11.07 22.50
C GLY A 11 -2.34 11.23 21.72
N TYR A 12 -2.00 12.44 21.25
CA TYR A 12 -0.72 12.69 20.57
C TYR A 12 0.48 12.34 21.45
N VAL A 13 1.41 11.53 20.94
CA VAL A 13 2.61 11.07 21.67
C VAL A 13 3.86 11.69 21.06
N THR A 14 4.70 12.31 21.88
CA THR A 14 6.00 12.88 21.46
C THR A 14 7.04 12.78 22.57
N ASP A 15 8.29 13.09 22.26
CA ASP A 15 9.36 13.22 23.27
C ASP A 15 9.17 14.50 24.08
N GLN A 16 9.49 14.45 25.37
CA GLN A 16 9.36 15.60 26.28
C GLN A 16 10.05 16.87 25.77
N GLY A 17 11.21 16.75 25.10
CA GLY A 17 11.94 17.89 24.52
C GLY A 17 11.26 18.55 23.32
N ASN A 18 10.27 17.90 22.70
CA ASN A 18 9.52 18.44 21.55
C ASN A 18 8.24 19.18 21.97
N ILE A 19 7.89 19.19 23.25
CA ILE A 19 6.71 19.91 23.76
C ILE A 19 7.08 21.39 23.94
N LYS A 20 6.41 22.25 23.17
CA LYS A 20 6.46 23.72 23.31
C LYS A 20 5.32 24.19 24.22
N ASP A 21 4.67 25.30 23.90
CA ASP A 21 3.58 25.86 24.73
C ASP A 21 2.24 25.14 24.57
N VAL A 22 2.02 24.55 23.39
CA VAL A 22 0.75 23.88 23.02
C VAL A 22 0.99 22.52 22.36
N CYS A 23 0.00 21.65 22.46
CA CYS A 23 -0.04 20.40 21.71
C CYS A 23 -0.14 20.70 20.20
N PRO A 24 0.81 20.24 19.36
CA PRO A 24 0.78 20.53 17.93
C PRO A 24 -0.38 19.84 17.20
N ALA A 25 -0.99 18.81 17.79
CA ALA A 25 -2.09 18.07 17.19
C ALA A 25 -3.48 18.68 17.47
N CYS A 26 -3.71 19.26 18.66
CA CYS A 26 -5.04 19.75 19.05
C CYS A 26 -5.06 21.12 19.75
N GLY A 27 -3.91 21.77 19.95
CA GLY A 27 -3.82 23.13 20.47
C GLY A 27 -3.99 23.30 21.99
N VAL A 28 -4.24 22.23 22.76
CA VAL A 28 -4.33 22.36 24.23
C VAL A 28 -2.99 22.72 24.87
N PRO A 29 -2.96 23.40 26.02
CA PRO A 29 -1.71 23.80 26.67
C PRO A 29 -0.83 22.60 27.07
N ALA A 30 0.50 22.79 27.08
CA ALA A 30 1.50 21.76 27.38
C ALA A 30 1.30 20.99 28.71
N LYS A 31 0.67 21.62 29.71
CA LYS A 31 0.30 20.97 30.99
C LYS A 31 -0.64 19.77 30.85
N MET A 32 -1.28 19.61 29.68
CA MET A 32 -2.17 18.49 29.38
C MET A 32 -1.41 17.22 28.95
N PHE A 33 -0.08 17.24 28.89
CA PHE A 33 0.72 16.05 28.62
C PHE A 33 0.97 15.23 29.90
N GLU A 34 1.05 13.91 29.75
CA GLU A 34 1.38 12.96 30.81
C GLU A 34 2.48 11.99 30.37
N PRO A 35 3.34 11.50 31.29
CA PRO A 35 4.30 10.45 30.96
C PRO A 35 3.61 9.24 30.36
N TYR A 36 4.16 8.73 29.26
CA TYR A 36 3.56 7.64 28.51
C TYR A 36 4.56 6.54 28.21
N ASN A 37 4.28 5.34 28.71
CA ASN A 37 5.03 4.14 28.34
C ASN A 37 4.38 3.50 27.12
N HIS A 38 5.05 3.60 25.97
CA HIS A 38 4.57 2.95 24.75
C HIS A 38 4.65 1.43 24.89
N PRO A 39 3.58 0.67 24.58
CA PRO A 39 3.54 -0.78 24.82
C PRO A 39 4.48 -1.58 23.91
N VAL A 40 4.85 -1.01 22.75
CA VAL A 40 5.79 -1.60 21.80
C VAL A 40 7.22 -1.13 22.07
N SER A 41 8.17 -2.07 22.05
CA SER A 41 9.60 -1.79 22.25
C SER A 41 10.18 -0.85 21.17
N LEU A 42 11.18 -0.04 21.55
CA LEU A 42 11.81 0.96 20.67
C LEU A 42 12.32 0.38 19.33
N LYS A 43 12.90 -0.83 19.35
CA LYS A 43 13.38 -1.51 18.13
C LYS A 43 12.25 -1.79 17.15
N ARG A 44 11.11 -2.31 17.63
CA ARG A 44 9.94 -2.59 16.79
C ARG A 44 9.27 -1.29 16.34
N ARG A 45 9.21 -0.30 17.22
CA ARG A 45 8.63 1.00 16.93
C ARG A 45 9.36 1.73 15.80
N ARG A 46 10.70 1.74 15.77
CA ARG A 46 11.45 2.33 14.65
C ARG A 46 11.05 1.75 13.28
N ILE A 47 10.78 0.45 13.22
CA ILE A 47 10.39 -0.21 11.96
C ILE A 47 8.96 0.19 11.56
N LEU A 48 8.05 0.29 12.54
CA LEU A 48 6.67 0.72 12.30
C LEU A 48 6.58 2.20 11.89
N ASP A 49 7.36 3.06 12.55
CA ASP A 49 7.36 4.51 12.33
C ASP A 49 7.96 4.90 10.96
N LEU A 50 8.69 4.00 10.30
CA LEU A 50 9.15 4.21 8.92
C LEU A 50 8.01 4.14 7.89
N HIS A 51 6.81 3.66 8.27
CA HIS A 51 5.64 3.52 7.38
C HIS A 51 5.96 2.82 6.04
N THR A 52 6.94 1.91 6.04
CA THR A 52 7.45 1.25 4.83
C THR A 52 6.36 0.48 4.10
N HIS A 53 5.49 -0.22 4.83
CA HIS A 53 4.39 -0.97 4.21
C HIS A 53 3.40 -0.05 3.47
N PRO A 54 2.79 0.99 4.10
CA PRO A 54 1.97 1.97 3.38
C PRO A 54 2.65 2.55 2.13
N VAL A 55 3.90 2.97 2.24
CA VAL A 55 4.65 3.51 1.10
C VAL A 55 4.76 2.47 -0.02
N MET A 56 5.17 1.24 0.30
CA MET A 56 5.37 0.20 -0.71
C MET A 56 4.09 -0.28 -1.38
N VAL A 57 2.94 -0.30 -0.70
CA VAL A 57 1.67 -0.74 -1.32
C VAL A 57 1.07 0.29 -2.28
N HIS A 58 1.38 1.58 -2.11
CA HIS A 58 0.87 2.62 -2.99
C HIS A 58 1.47 2.56 -4.40
N PHE A 59 2.71 2.11 -4.57
CA PHE A 59 3.33 1.93 -5.90
C PHE A 59 2.55 0.95 -6.80
N PRO A 60 2.38 -0.35 -6.44
CA PRO A 60 1.65 -1.28 -7.28
C PRO A 60 0.17 -0.91 -7.42
N GLN A 61 -0.44 -0.28 -6.41
CA GLN A 61 -1.82 0.20 -6.49
C GLN A 61 -1.99 1.35 -7.50
N ALA A 62 -1.06 2.31 -7.50
CA ALA A 62 -1.04 3.40 -8.47
C ALA A 62 -0.79 2.88 -9.89
N PHE A 63 0.14 1.92 -10.05
CA PHE A 63 0.41 1.28 -11.34
C PHE A 63 -0.82 0.53 -11.86
N ALA A 64 -1.49 -0.27 -11.03
CA ALA A 64 -2.68 -1.01 -11.43
C ALA A 64 -3.78 -0.07 -11.96
N LEU A 65 -4.11 0.99 -11.20
CA LEU A 65 -5.11 1.97 -11.63
C LEU A 65 -4.69 2.72 -12.90
N THR A 66 -3.42 3.12 -12.99
CA THR A 66 -2.88 3.80 -14.17
C THR A 66 -2.97 2.89 -15.40
N LEU A 67 -2.60 1.61 -15.27
CA LEU A 67 -2.69 0.63 -16.35
C LEU A 67 -4.14 0.40 -16.80
N PHE A 68 -5.09 0.35 -15.86
CA PHE A 68 -6.51 0.29 -16.20
C PHE A 68 -6.97 1.51 -17.01
N ILE A 69 -6.60 2.72 -16.57
CA ILE A 69 -6.94 3.96 -17.28
C ILE A 69 -6.30 3.95 -18.68
N LEU A 70 -5.00 3.69 -18.79
CA LEU A 70 -4.30 3.68 -20.08
C LEU A 70 -4.86 2.62 -21.04
N SER A 71 -5.20 1.44 -20.53
CA SER A 71 -5.83 0.36 -21.30
C SER A 71 -7.25 0.74 -21.77
N CYS A 72 -8.02 1.45 -20.94
CA CYS A 72 -9.31 2.01 -21.33
C CYS A 72 -9.15 3.07 -22.45
N PHE A 73 -8.18 3.98 -22.31
CA PHE A 73 -7.90 5.00 -23.32
C PHE A 73 -7.43 4.40 -24.64
N ALA A 74 -6.72 3.27 -24.63
CA ALA A 74 -6.21 2.61 -25.83
C ALA A 74 -7.31 2.19 -26.83
N PHE A 75 -8.58 2.09 -26.41
CA PHE A 75 -9.69 1.80 -27.32
C PHE A 75 -10.08 3.00 -28.22
N PHE A 76 -9.75 4.22 -27.83
CA PHE A 76 -10.26 5.45 -28.46
C PHE A 76 -9.17 6.34 -29.07
N VAL A 77 -7.90 6.00 -28.84
CA VAL A 77 -6.76 6.87 -29.16
C VAL A 77 -6.34 6.74 -30.63
N PRO A 78 -5.99 7.86 -31.31
CA PRO A 78 -5.49 7.82 -32.68
C PRO A 78 -4.15 7.06 -32.80
N GLN A 79 -3.91 6.45 -33.97
CA GLN A 79 -2.72 5.62 -34.22
C GLN A 79 -1.38 6.31 -33.91
N SER A 80 -1.31 7.65 -34.06
CA SER A 80 -0.11 8.43 -33.77
C SER A 80 0.33 8.34 -32.30
N LEU A 81 -0.62 8.26 -31.37
CA LEU A 81 -0.34 8.19 -29.93
C LEU A 81 -0.29 6.74 -29.42
N MET A 82 -0.79 5.76 -30.19
CA MET A 82 -0.80 4.34 -29.83
C MET A 82 0.60 3.78 -29.56
N LYS A 83 1.63 4.24 -30.29
CA LYS A 83 3.02 3.78 -30.08
C LYS A 83 3.56 4.21 -28.71
N THR A 84 3.29 5.45 -28.32
CA THR A 84 3.67 5.99 -27.01
C THR A 84 2.89 5.27 -25.90
N LEU A 85 1.57 5.15 -26.07
CA LEU A 85 0.69 4.50 -25.11
C LEU A 85 1.08 3.04 -24.85
N SER A 86 1.33 2.27 -25.92
CA SER A 86 1.78 0.88 -25.84
C SER A 86 3.11 0.75 -25.09
N SER A 87 4.06 1.67 -25.34
CA SER A 87 5.36 1.69 -24.67
C SER A 87 5.23 1.98 -23.17
N THR A 88 4.35 2.93 -22.79
CA THR A 88 4.04 3.22 -21.38
C THR A 88 3.38 2.03 -20.68
N ILE A 89 2.36 1.42 -21.31
CA ILE A 89 1.67 0.23 -20.78
C ILE A 89 2.67 -0.91 -20.58
N LYS A 90 3.55 -1.17 -21.55
CA LYS A 90 4.57 -2.21 -21.46
C LYS A 90 5.51 -1.98 -20.28
N THR A 91 6.08 -0.79 -20.15
CA THR A 91 7.01 -0.46 -19.06
C THR A 91 6.35 -0.63 -17.69
N LEU A 92 5.16 -0.07 -17.49
CA LEU A 92 4.45 -0.17 -16.22
C LEU A 92 4.05 -1.62 -15.89
N SER A 93 3.61 -2.39 -16.88
CA SER A 93 3.24 -3.81 -16.69
C SER A 93 4.43 -4.65 -16.28
N VAL A 94 5.60 -4.41 -16.86
CA VAL A 94 6.83 -5.14 -16.52
C VAL A 94 7.30 -4.75 -15.12
N LEU A 95 7.21 -3.48 -14.72
CA LEU A 95 7.64 -3.02 -13.40
C LEU A 95 6.69 -3.46 -12.27
N LEU A 96 5.39 -3.61 -12.55
CA LEU A 96 4.37 -3.95 -11.58
C LEU A 96 4.74 -5.16 -10.68
N PRO A 97 5.09 -6.36 -11.19
CA PRO A 97 5.45 -7.49 -10.34
C PRO A 97 6.67 -7.21 -9.44
N PHE A 98 7.64 -6.40 -9.89
CA PHE A 98 8.81 -6.04 -9.09
C PHE A 98 8.46 -5.15 -7.88
N PHE A 99 7.45 -4.28 -8.01
CA PHE A 99 6.95 -3.49 -6.88
C PHE A 99 6.00 -4.27 -5.96
N LEU A 100 5.34 -5.32 -6.46
CA LEU A 100 4.51 -6.20 -5.63
C LEU A 100 5.34 -7.01 -4.62
N ILE A 101 6.51 -7.52 -5.01
CA ILE A 101 7.38 -8.34 -4.13
C ILE A 101 7.70 -7.61 -2.80
N PRO A 102 8.27 -6.39 -2.80
CA PRO A 102 8.55 -5.67 -1.57
C PRO A 102 7.27 -5.20 -0.86
N ALA A 103 6.17 -4.93 -1.57
CA ALA A 103 4.89 -4.60 -0.95
C ALA A 103 4.31 -5.79 -0.13
N ILE A 104 4.41 -7.00 -0.67
CA ILE A 104 4.03 -8.24 0.03
C ILE A 104 4.96 -8.49 1.21
N ALA A 105 6.28 -8.39 1.01
CA ALA A 105 7.26 -8.62 2.07
C ALA A 105 7.07 -7.66 3.25
N THR A 106 6.97 -6.35 2.98
CA THR A 106 6.71 -5.34 4.00
C THR A 106 5.36 -5.53 4.69
N GLY A 107 4.33 -5.99 3.96
CA GLY A 107 3.02 -6.29 4.55
C GLY A 107 3.02 -7.49 5.49
N LEU A 108 3.76 -8.54 5.16
CA LEU A 108 3.95 -9.69 6.06
C LEU A 108 4.74 -9.31 7.30
N MET A 109 5.79 -8.50 7.15
CA MET A 109 6.58 -7.97 8.27
C MET A 109 5.74 -7.09 9.19
N ASP A 110 5.00 -6.12 8.64
CA ASP A 110 4.11 -5.24 9.38
C ASP A 110 3.03 -6.03 10.14
N GLY A 111 2.38 -6.98 9.46
CA GLY A 111 1.41 -7.88 10.08
C GLY A 111 1.98 -8.70 11.23
N LYS A 112 3.20 -9.25 11.09
CA LYS A 112 3.88 -10.00 12.15
C LYS A 112 4.29 -9.11 13.33
N LEU A 113 4.78 -7.89 13.06
CA LEU A 113 5.19 -6.96 14.11
C LEU A 113 4.00 -6.44 14.92
N ARG A 114 2.90 -6.14 14.24
CA ARG A 114 1.68 -5.55 14.80
C ARG A 114 0.81 -6.58 15.51
N PHE A 115 0.55 -7.74 14.90
CA PHE A 115 -0.39 -8.75 15.43
C PHE A 115 0.27 -9.98 16.06
N ARG A 116 1.61 -10.09 16.03
CA ARG A 116 2.41 -11.29 16.42
C ARG A 116 2.05 -12.59 15.68
N LYS A 117 0.97 -12.60 14.90
CA LYS A 117 0.46 -13.72 14.09
C LYS A 117 0.10 -13.22 12.71
N VAL A 118 0.44 -14.01 11.69
CA VAL A 118 0.06 -13.74 10.29
C VAL A 118 -1.18 -14.50 9.84
N THR A 119 -1.81 -15.25 10.75
CA THR A 119 -2.91 -16.17 10.47
C THR A 119 -4.29 -15.60 10.84
N THR A 120 -4.38 -14.33 11.20
CA THR A 120 -5.66 -13.69 11.50
C THR A 120 -6.56 -13.68 10.24
N PRO A 121 -7.90 -13.76 10.38
CA PRO A 121 -8.79 -13.88 9.22
C PRO A 121 -8.62 -12.77 8.18
N LEU A 122 -8.45 -11.52 8.63
CA LEU A 122 -8.23 -10.37 7.73
C LEU A 122 -6.85 -10.41 7.07
N LEU A 123 -5.80 -10.85 7.77
CA LEU A 123 -4.47 -10.93 7.18
C LEU A 123 -4.36 -12.10 6.19
N ARG A 124 -5.02 -13.24 6.45
CA ARG A 124 -5.16 -14.34 5.48
C ARG A 124 -5.84 -13.87 4.19
N LYS A 125 -6.92 -13.09 4.31
CA LYS A 125 -7.58 -12.48 3.14
C LYS A 125 -6.64 -11.55 2.37
N LYS A 126 -5.84 -10.71 3.05
CA LYS A 126 -4.81 -9.87 2.40
C LYS A 126 -3.78 -10.69 1.65
N ILE A 127 -3.30 -11.80 2.23
CA ILE A 127 -2.32 -12.69 1.60
C ILE A 127 -2.90 -13.29 0.31
N ILE A 128 -4.12 -13.84 0.36
CA ILE A 128 -4.77 -14.42 -0.82
C ILE A 128 -4.96 -13.36 -1.92
N LEU A 129 -5.49 -12.18 -1.58
CA LEU A 129 -5.66 -11.09 -2.54
C LEU A 129 -4.33 -10.62 -3.14
N SER A 130 -3.26 -10.57 -2.33
CA SER A 130 -1.93 -10.20 -2.82
C SER A 130 -1.33 -11.24 -3.76
N LEU A 131 -1.63 -12.53 -3.54
CA LEU A 131 -1.20 -13.61 -4.42
C LEU A 131 -1.92 -13.56 -5.76
N ILE A 132 -3.25 -13.33 -5.74
CA ILE A 132 -4.04 -13.13 -6.95
C ILE A 132 -3.49 -11.94 -7.74
N PHE A 133 -3.27 -10.80 -7.08
CA PHE A 133 -2.68 -9.62 -7.70
C PHE A 133 -1.30 -9.97 -8.32
N PHE A 134 -0.42 -10.65 -7.59
CA PHE A 134 0.90 -11.02 -8.09
C PHE A 134 0.84 -11.92 -9.33
N ILE A 135 0.03 -12.97 -9.30
CA ILE A 135 -0.14 -13.87 -10.45
C ILE A 135 -0.68 -13.10 -11.66
N THR A 136 -1.72 -12.29 -11.47
CA THR A 136 -2.29 -11.47 -12.55
C THR A 136 -1.27 -10.48 -13.11
N ALA A 137 -0.46 -9.84 -12.25
CA ALA A 137 0.61 -8.93 -12.67
C ALA A 137 1.69 -9.63 -13.49
N VAL A 138 2.09 -10.85 -13.12
CA VAL A 138 3.04 -11.66 -13.89
C VAL A 138 2.45 -12.04 -15.26
N VAL A 139 1.18 -12.46 -15.30
CA VAL A 139 0.49 -12.75 -16.57
C VAL A 139 0.43 -11.51 -17.47
N MET A 140 0.10 -10.34 -16.91
CA MET A 140 0.12 -9.07 -17.65
C MET A 140 1.51 -8.74 -18.21
N ALA A 141 2.56 -8.91 -17.41
CA ALA A 141 3.94 -8.70 -17.84
C ALA A 141 4.32 -9.66 -18.99
N ALA A 142 3.95 -10.94 -18.89
CA ALA A 142 4.19 -11.91 -19.96
C ALA A 142 3.43 -11.55 -21.26
N LEU A 143 2.17 -11.11 -21.16
CA LEU A 143 1.37 -10.70 -22.31
C LEU A 143 1.95 -9.48 -23.04
N VAL A 144 2.47 -8.49 -22.33
CA VAL A 144 3.10 -7.32 -23.00
C VAL A 144 4.48 -7.66 -23.59
N LEU A 145 5.18 -8.65 -23.03
CA LEU A 145 6.48 -9.11 -23.53
C LEU A 145 6.36 -9.99 -24.78
N SER A 146 5.23 -10.68 -24.98
CA SER A 146 4.98 -11.44 -26.21
C SER A 146 4.80 -10.55 -27.46
N GLY A 147 4.72 -9.23 -27.28
CA GLY A 147 4.65 -8.25 -28.37
C GLY A 147 3.27 -8.14 -29.03
N GLN A 148 2.27 -8.88 -28.56
CA GLN A 148 0.95 -8.96 -29.18
C GLN A 148 -0.08 -7.99 -28.58
N LEU A 149 0.32 -7.01 -27.76
CA LEU A 149 -0.63 -6.15 -27.02
C LEU A 149 -1.64 -5.41 -27.92
N LEU A 150 -1.25 -5.05 -29.14
CA LEU A 150 -2.09 -4.30 -30.07
C LEU A 150 -3.09 -5.17 -30.84
N ASN A 151 -3.03 -6.49 -30.70
CA ASN A 151 -4.06 -7.35 -31.29
C ASN A 151 -5.38 -7.17 -30.49
N THR A 152 -6.50 -6.99 -31.17
CA THR A 152 -7.81 -6.79 -30.52
C THR A 152 -8.14 -7.82 -29.43
N PRO A 153 -7.98 -9.15 -29.63
CA PRO A 153 -8.32 -10.12 -28.59
C PRO A 153 -7.38 -10.07 -27.39
N THR A 154 -6.07 -9.87 -27.59
CA THR A 154 -5.09 -9.80 -26.50
C THR A 154 -5.24 -8.50 -25.71
N HIS A 155 -5.60 -7.39 -26.37
CA HIS A 155 -5.91 -6.13 -25.70
C HIS A 155 -7.14 -6.27 -24.79
N MET A 156 -8.20 -6.95 -25.24
CA MET A 156 -9.37 -7.22 -24.40
C MET A 156 -9.03 -8.07 -23.17
N ILE A 157 -8.23 -9.12 -23.35
CA ILE A 157 -7.73 -9.95 -22.23
C ILE A 157 -6.92 -9.08 -21.26
N TYR A 158 -6.00 -8.29 -21.79
CA TYR A 158 -5.17 -7.39 -20.99
C TYR A 158 -6.02 -6.39 -20.21
N PHE A 159 -7.03 -5.78 -20.83
CA PHE A 159 -7.98 -4.88 -20.18
C PHE A 159 -8.73 -5.55 -19.03
N VAL A 160 -9.25 -6.77 -19.21
CA VAL A 160 -9.89 -7.53 -18.13
C VAL A 160 -8.91 -7.78 -16.96
N LEU A 161 -7.65 -8.13 -17.25
CA LEU A 161 -6.63 -8.31 -16.22
C LEU A 161 -6.36 -6.99 -15.46
N THR A 162 -6.35 -5.84 -16.13
CA THR A 162 -6.19 -4.52 -15.47
C THR A 162 -7.34 -4.20 -14.50
N ILE A 163 -8.56 -4.63 -14.81
CA ILE A 163 -9.72 -4.51 -13.91
C ILE A 163 -9.50 -5.38 -12.67
N ILE A 164 -9.08 -6.63 -12.86
CA ILE A 164 -8.83 -7.57 -11.74
C ILE A 164 -7.77 -7.01 -10.78
N VAL A 165 -6.61 -6.56 -11.27
CA VAL A 165 -5.57 -6.00 -10.40
C VAL A 165 -6.02 -4.71 -9.70
N SER A 166 -6.80 -3.87 -10.38
CA SER A 166 -7.34 -2.63 -9.78
C SER A 166 -8.34 -2.93 -8.66
N LEU A 167 -9.23 -3.91 -8.85
CA LEU A 167 -10.16 -4.37 -7.83
C LEU A 167 -9.43 -5.03 -6.65
N CYS A 168 -8.42 -5.86 -6.91
CA CYS A 168 -7.56 -6.41 -5.85
C CYS A 168 -6.88 -5.31 -5.04
N GLY A 169 -6.32 -4.29 -5.70
CA GLY A 169 -5.71 -3.12 -5.05
C GLY A 169 -6.70 -2.36 -4.17
N ALA A 170 -7.92 -2.10 -4.67
CA ALA A 170 -8.98 -1.44 -3.91
C ALA A 170 -9.40 -2.25 -2.67
N LEU A 171 -9.62 -3.56 -2.82
CA LEU A 171 -10.00 -4.44 -1.71
C LEU A 171 -8.88 -4.54 -0.65
N LEU A 172 -7.62 -4.60 -1.07
CA LEU A 172 -6.46 -4.57 -0.17
C LEU A 172 -6.41 -3.26 0.63
N GLY A 173 -6.66 -2.13 -0.03
CA GLY A 173 -6.75 -0.81 0.61
C GLY A 173 -7.88 -0.73 1.65
N LEU A 174 -9.08 -1.22 1.30
CA LEU A 174 -10.23 -1.25 2.21
C LEU A 174 -9.98 -2.13 3.45
N ILE A 175 -9.38 -3.32 3.26
CA ILE A 175 -9.02 -4.19 4.39
C ILE A 175 -7.89 -3.56 5.22
N GLY A 176 -6.93 -2.91 4.57
CA GLY A 176 -5.86 -2.16 5.22
C GLY A 176 -6.38 -1.06 6.14
N GLY A 177 -7.32 -0.24 5.66
CA GLY A 177 -7.98 0.80 6.45
C GLY A 177 -8.66 0.25 7.71
N LYS A 178 -9.45 -0.83 7.56
CA LYS A 178 -10.11 -1.50 8.70
C LYS A 178 -9.14 -2.03 9.77
N LEU A 179 -7.91 -2.38 9.38
CA LEU A 179 -6.88 -2.86 10.31
C LEU A 179 -6.13 -1.73 11.04
N LEU A 180 -6.19 -0.49 10.53
CA LEU A 180 -5.61 0.67 11.20
C LEU A 180 -6.42 1.06 12.44
N ASP A 181 -7.74 0.87 12.39
CA ASP A 181 -8.67 1.15 13.49
C ASP A 181 -8.58 0.15 14.64
N ALA A 182 -7.89 -0.98 14.45
CA ALA A 182 -7.68 -1.96 15.50
C ALA A 182 -6.76 -1.38 16.59
N LYS A 183 -7.34 -1.08 17.75
CA LYS A 183 -6.59 -0.66 18.95
C LYS A 183 -5.90 -1.88 19.56
N PHE A 184 -4.57 -1.83 19.67
CA PHE A 184 -3.79 -2.90 20.31
C PHE A 184 -3.85 -2.73 21.83
N PRO A 185 -4.35 -3.71 22.60
CA PRO A 185 -3.94 -3.81 23.99
C PRO A 185 -2.44 -4.09 23.99
N GLY A 186 -1.69 -3.33 24.78
CA GLY A 186 -0.24 -3.42 24.88
C GLY A 186 0.25 -4.82 25.26
#